data_AF-A0A7X7APK0-F1
#
_entry.id   AF-A0A7X7APK0-F1
#
_cell.length_a   1.000
_cell.length_b   1.000
_cell.length_c   1.000
_cell.angle_alpha   90.00
_cell.angle_beta   90.00
_cell.angle_gamma   90.00
#
_symmetry.space_group_name_H-M   'P 1'
#
loop_
_entity.id
_entity.type
_entity.pdbx_description
1 polymer ?
#
loop_
_entity_poly.entity_id
_entity_poly.type
_entity_poly.pdbx_seq_one_letter_code
_entity_poly.pdbx_strand_id
1 'polypeptide(L)'
;VLKKMLAASPLAEYFQSLKEITDVSRMAVGYKWLPAPADAGEQPEDETKSEDDVKMAEEAEPSVESEAASEKTSDWALWTVSPSEDGQKAVVEFNFPHEKAATYVFETKGNFEGFLITLNRAFEATDFRREMLYLTNPDLHLEKNANARMLLERTPALQVLREAFVGRVIHYSIDSWRKNLQGMLK
;
A
#
# COMPACT_ATOMS: atom_id res chain seq x y z
N VAL A 1 -0.28 5.16 21.33
CA VAL A 1 -0.18 5.88 20.04
C VAL A 1 -0.84 5.08 18.92
N LEU A 2 -0.40 3.86 18.61
CA LEU A 2 -0.94 3.03 17.52
C LEU A 2 -2.47 2.82 17.53
N LYS A 3 -3.08 2.52 18.69
CA LYS A 3 -4.55 2.42 18.80
C LYS A 3 -5.28 3.71 18.39
N LYS A 4 -4.69 4.88 18.69
CA LYS A 4 -5.24 6.17 18.29
C LYS A 4 -5.08 6.39 16.78
N MET A 5 -3.94 5.98 16.21
CA MET A 5 -3.71 6.04 14.76
C MET A 5 -4.69 5.14 13.98
N LEU A 6 -4.91 3.92 14.45
CA LEU A 6 -5.90 3.00 13.85
C LEU A 6 -7.33 3.56 13.96
N ALA A 7 -7.68 4.17 15.09
CA ALA A 7 -9.01 4.74 15.29
C ALA A 7 -9.27 6.01 14.47
N ALA A 8 -8.23 6.78 14.16
CA ALA A 8 -8.31 7.96 13.31
C ALA A 8 -8.12 7.66 11.82
N SER A 9 -7.79 6.42 11.47
CA SER A 9 -7.60 5.97 10.09
C SER A 9 -8.96 5.83 9.37
N PRO A 10 -9.01 6.08 8.05
CA PRO A 10 -10.16 5.72 7.22
C PRO A 10 -10.58 4.24 7.32
N LEU A 11 -9.68 3.37 7.81
CA LEU A 11 -9.92 1.93 7.95
C LEU A 11 -10.42 1.52 9.35
N ALA A 12 -10.78 2.47 10.22
CA ALA A 12 -11.21 2.20 11.59
C ALA A 12 -12.33 1.14 11.66
N GLU A 13 -13.36 1.24 10.81
CA GLU A 13 -14.48 0.29 10.78
C GLU A 13 -14.06 -1.11 10.31
N TYR A 14 -13.13 -1.19 9.36
CA TYR A 14 -12.54 -2.44 8.88
C TYR A 14 -11.69 -3.08 9.98
N PHE A 15 -10.91 -2.29 10.72
CA PHE A 15 -10.16 -2.79 11.88
C PHE A 15 -11.08 -3.32 12.99
N GLN A 16 -12.22 -2.70 13.26
CA GLN A 16 -13.17 -3.26 14.22
C GLN A 16 -13.72 -4.59 13.72
N SER A 17 -14.10 -4.67 12.44
CA SER A 17 -14.62 -5.90 11.87
C SER A 17 -13.56 -7.02 11.83
N LEU A 18 -12.30 -6.70 11.55
CA LEU A 18 -11.20 -7.68 11.65
C LEU A 18 -11.11 -8.31 13.04
N LYS A 19 -11.44 -7.56 14.09
CA LYS A 19 -11.39 -8.09 15.45
C LYS A 19 -12.43 -9.17 15.74
N GLU A 20 -13.49 -9.21 14.95
CA GLU A 20 -14.56 -10.18 15.07
C GLU A 20 -14.36 -11.41 14.17
N ILE A 21 -13.34 -11.39 13.30
CA ILE A 21 -13.14 -12.40 12.24
C ILE A 21 -11.77 -13.11 12.38
N THR A 22 -10.85 -12.52 13.13
CA THR A 22 -9.46 -12.98 13.25
C THR A 22 -9.05 -13.11 14.71
N ASP A 23 -7.98 -13.86 14.99
CA ASP A 23 -7.40 -13.93 16.33
C ASP A 23 -6.60 -12.66 16.65
N VAL A 24 -7.29 -11.70 17.25
CA VAL A 24 -6.71 -10.40 17.63
C VAL A 24 -5.69 -10.49 18.74
N SER A 25 -5.67 -11.57 19.52
CA SER A 25 -4.72 -11.72 20.63
C SER A 25 -3.28 -11.80 20.12
N ARG A 26 -3.12 -12.23 18.85
CA ARG A 26 -1.85 -12.35 18.14
C ARG A 26 -1.66 -11.29 17.06
N MET A 27 -2.54 -10.28 16.99
CA MET A 27 -2.42 -9.22 15.98
C MET A 27 -1.12 -8.44 16.13
N ALA A 28 -0.34 -8.38 15.06
CA ALA A 28 0.82 -7.51 14.92
C ALA A 28 0.42 -6.21 14.21
N VAL A 29 1.11 -5.12 14.52
CA VAL A 29 0.91 -3.81 13.89
C VAL A 29 2.26 -3.26 13.47
N GLY A 30 2.37 -2.84 12.21
CA GLY A 30 3.56 -2.17 11.68
C GLY A 30 3.21 -0.78 11.18
N TYR A 31 4.19 0.12 11.20
CA TYR A 31 4.04 1.46 10.66
C TYR A 31 5.36 1.93 10.06
N LYS A 32 5.28 2.81 9.07
CA LYS A 32 6.43 3.43 8.42
C LYS A 32 6.13 4.90 8.18
N TRP A 33 7.07 5.75 8.55
CA TRP A 33 7.02 7.17 8.20
C TRP A 33 7.26 7.32 6.70
N LEU A 34 6.41 8.08 6.03
CA LEU A 34 6.58 8.42 4.63
C LEU A 34 7.02 9.88 4.53
N PRO A 35 8.17 10.16 3.90
CA PRO A 35 8.52 11.55 3.61
C PRO A 35 7.41 12.18 2.78
N ALA A 36 7.13 13.45 3.05
CA ALA A 36 6.29 14.22 2.15
C ALA A 36 6.88 14.10 0.74
N PRO A 37 6.04 14.00 -0.31
CA PRO A 37 6.54 13.98 -1.67
C PRO A 37 7.47 15.19 -1.84
N ALA A 38 8.77 14.90 -2.00
CA ALA A 38 9.71 15.86 -2.56
C ALA A 38 9.08 16.30 -3.87
N ASP A 39 9.01 17.61 -4.10
CA ASP A 39 8.40 18.18 -5.29
C ASP A 39 8.73 17.29 -6.47
N ALA A 40 7.69 16.69 -7.06
CA ALA A 40 7.84 15.94 -8.30
C ALA A 40 8.41 16.99 -9.25
N GLY A 41 9.74 16.94 -9.44
CA GLY A 41 10.47 17.89 -10.25
C GLY A 41 9.70 18.03 -11.55
N GLU A 42 9.49 19.29 -11.93
CA GLU A 42 8.88 19.75 -13.16
C GLU A 42 8.97 18.65 -14.22
N GLN A 43 7.80 18.14 -14.65
CA GLN A 43 7.76 17.39 -15.90
C GLN A 43 8.48 18.25 -16.93
N PRO A 44 9.46 17.72 -17.69
CA PRO A 44 10.05 18.50 -18.76
C PRO A 44 8.91 18.89 -19.69
N GLU A 45 8.67 20.19 -19.77
CA GLU A 45 7.72 20.79 -20.68
C GLU A 45 8.04 20.28 -22.08
N ASP A 46 7.04 19.68 -22.71
CA ASP A 46 7.11 19.16 -24.07
C ASP A 46 7.57 20.30 -24.99
N GLU A 47 8.82 20.26 -25.44
CA GLU A 47 9.40 21.22 -26.37
C GLU A 47 8.70 21.09 -27.73
N THR A 48 7.56 21.74 -27.87
CA THR A 48 7.06 22.21 -29.17
C THR A 48 6.87 23.71 -29.12
N LYS A 49 8.01 24.42 -29.15
CA LYS A 49 8.04 25.81 -29.61
C LYS A 49 7.69 25.83 -31.10
N SER A 50 6.45 26.18 -31.43
CA SER A 50 6.17 26.84 -32.71
C SER A 50 6.58 28.30 -32.58
N GLU A 51 7.50 28.71 -33.44
CA GLU A 51 7.93 30.09 -33.63
C GLU A 51 6.76 30.93 -34.12
N ASP A 52 6.19 31.77 -33.27
CA ASP A 52 5.72 33.13 -33.59
C ASP A 52 5.18 33.80 -32.32
N ASP A 53 5.21 35.14 -32.31
CA ASP A 53 4.74 36.06 -31.26
C ASP A 53 5.68 36.41 -30.10
N VAL A 54 6.83 37.01 -30.45
CA VAL A 54 7.40 38.10 -29.65
C VAL A 54 6.71 39.41 -30.03
N LYS A 55 5.88 39.98 -29.12
CA LYS A 55 5.78 41.42 -28.79
C LYS A 55 4.48 41.74 -28.03
N MET A 56 4.60 42.12 -26.76
CA MET A 56 4.41 43.51 -26.27
C MET A 56 4.29 43.50 -24.75
N ALA A 57 5.10 44.35 -24.11
CA ALA A 57 5.04 44.66 -22.69
C ALA A 57 3.93 45.70 -22.44
N GLU A 58 3.16 45.56 -21.36
CA GLU A 58 3.03 46.55 -20.27
C GLU A 58 1.94 46.17 -19.26
N GLU A 59 2.27 46.37 -17.98
CA GLU A 59 1.42 46.66 -16.83
C GLU A 59 0.32 45.67 -16.39
N ALA A 60 0.64 44.86 -15.37
CA ALA A 60 -0.33 44.44 -14.36
C ALA A 60 0.36 44.28 -12.99
N GLU A 61 -0.25 44.88 -11.97
CA GLU A 61 0.20 44.92 -10.57
C GLU A 61 0.34 43.52 -9.93
N PRO A 62 1.16 43.36 -8.87
CA PRO A 62 1.31 42.07 -8.22
C PRO A 62 0.05 41.76 -7.40
N SER A 63 -0.86 40.98 -7.98
CA SER A 63 -1.89 40.30 -7.20
C SER A 63 -1.18 39.31 -6.29
N VAL A 64 -1.28 39.57 -4.98
CA VAL A 64 -0.86 38.67 -3.91
C VAL A 64 -1.70 37.40 -4.03
N GLU A 65 -1.22 36.43 -4.80
CA GLU A 65 -1.73 35.08 -4.73
C GLU A 65 -1.33 34.53 -3.36
N SER A 66 -2.36 34.29 -2.56
CA SER A 66 -2.25 33.66 -1.26
C SER A 66 -1.48 32.36 -1.42
N GLU A 67 -0.27 32.31 -0.87
CA GLU A 67 0.41 31.10 -0.46
C GLU A 67 -0.49 30.39 0.56
N ALA A 68 -1.50 29.65 0.08
CA ALA A 68 -1.93 28.46 0.77
C ALA A 68 -0.81 27.44 0.57
N ALA A 69 0.29 27.63 1.29
CA ALA A 69 1.22 26.56 1.56
C ALA A 69 0.38 25.45 2.18
N SER A 70 -0.01 24.49 1.34
CA SER A 70 -0.46 23.19 1.81
C SER A 70 0.66 22.72 2.70
N GLU A 71 0.47 22.79 4.02
CA GLU A 71 1.38 22.17 4.97
C GLU A 71 1.61 20.75 4.44
N LYS A 72 2.82 20.47 3.94
CA LYS A 72 3.22 19.13 3.50
C LYS A 72 3.32 18.29 4.78
N THR A 73 2.17 17.91 5.31
CA THR A 73 2.08 17.08 6.50
C THR A 73 2.69 15.74 6.15
N SER A 74 3.72 15.35 6.89
CA SER A 74 4.30 14.02 6.72
C SER A 74 3.24 12.96 6.99
N ASP A 75 3.14 11.98 6.09
CA ASP A 75 2.16 10.91 6.22
C ASP A 75 2.79 9.64 6.81
N TRP A 76 1.92 8.72 7.25
CA TRP A 76 2.32 7.45 7.84
C TRP A 76 1.61 6.31 7.11
N ALA A 77 2.37 5.31 6.69
CA ALA A 77 1.82 4.00 6.36
C ALA A 77 1.60 3.22 7.66
N LEU A 78 0.46 2.53 7.77
CA LEU A 78 0.10 1.70 8.90
C LEU A 78 -0.49 0.39 8.38
N TRP A 79 -0.16 -0.74 9.00
CA TRP A 79 -0.77 -2.01 8.65
C TRP A 79 -0.95 -2.91 9.87
N THR A 80 -1.92 -3.80 9.78
CA THR A 80 -2.16 -4.84 10.79
C THR A 80 -2.03 -6.21 10.15
N VAL A 81 -1.57 -7.17 10.94
CA VAL A 81 -1.45 -8.57 10.54
C VAL A 81 -2.08 -9.43 11.62
N SER A 82 -3.12 -10.17 11.30
CA SER A 82 -3.81 -11.06 12.25
C SER A 82 -3.94 -12.46 11.66
N PRO A 83 -3.72 -13.53 12.44
CA PRO A 83 -4.03 -14.88 11.99
C PRO A 83 -5.55 -15.10 11.92
N SER A 84 -5.99 -15.97 11.01
CA SER A 84 -7.34 -16.54 11.08
C SER A 84 -7.53 -17.32 12.39
N GLU A 85 -8.78 -17.53 12.81
CA GLU A 85 -9.08 -18.25 14.06
C GLU A 85 -8.53 -19.69 14.08
N ASP A 86 -8.46 -20.35 12.92
CA ASP A 86 -7.86 -21.68 12.76
C ASP A 86 -6.31 -21.66 12.64
N GLY A 87 -5.73 -20.46 12.62
CA GLY A 87 -4.30 -20.21 12.49
C GLY A 87 -3.69 -20.58 11.13
N GLN A 88 -4.48 -21.02 10.14
CA GLN A 88 -3.96 -21.49 8.85
C GLN A 88 -3.64 -20.35 7.88
N LYS A 89 -4.27 -19.19 8.05
CA LYS A 89 -4.10 -18.03 7.20
C LYS A 89 -3.73 -16.79 8.01
N ALA A 90 -3.20 -15.79 7.33
CA ALA A 90 -2.97 -14.46 7.86
C ALA A 90 -3.69 -13.42 7.01
N VAL A 91 -4.24 -12.43 7.68
CA VAL A 91 -4.92 -11.28 7.10
C VAL A 91 -4.05 -10.05 7.30
N VAL A 92 -3.71 -9.38 6.21
CA VAL A 92 -2.91 -8.15 6.21
C VAL A 92 -3.76 -6.99 5.71
N GLU A 93 -3.92 -5.97 6.54
CA GLU A 93 -4.68 -4.76 6.23
C GLU A 93 -3.72 -3.59 6.06
N PHE A 94 -3.66 -2.98 4.87
CA PHE A 94 -2.80 -1.84 4.58
C PHE A 94 -3.59 -0.54 4.58
N ASN A 95 -3.20 0.39 5.44
CA ASN A 95 -3.60 1.78 5.40
C ASN A 95 -2.43 2.64 4.89
N PHE A 96 -2.35 2.77 3.57
CA PHE A 96 -1.37 3.63 2.91
C PHE A 96 -2.05 4.95 2.53
N PRO A 97 -1.45 6.10 2.85
CA PRO A 97 -2.02 7.39 2.48
C PRO A 97 -2.13 7.48 0.96
N HIS A 98 -3.23 8.07 0.47
CA HIS A 98 -3.50 8.30 -0.97
C HIS A 98 -3.67 7.03 -1.83
N GLU A 99 -3.69 5.84 -1.22
CA GLU A 99 -3.91 4.58 -1.93
C GLU A 99 -5.28 3.98 -1.65
N LYS A 100 -5.82 3.24 -2.64
CA LYS A 100 -7.03 2.43 -2.41
C LYS A 100 -6.73 1.31 -1.42
N ALA A 101 -7.56 1.25 -0.38
CA ALA A 101 -7.48 0.24 0.66
C ALA A 101 -7.85 -1.15 0.14
N ALA A 102 -7.09 -2.13 0.60
CA ALA A 102 -7.33 -3.53 0.30
C ALA A 102 -6.77 -4.41 1.42
N THR A 103 -7.45 -5.51 1.65
CA THR A 103 -7.05 -6.57 2.59
C THR A 103 -6.45 -7.72 1.82
N TYR A 104 -5.36 -8.27 2.31
CA TYR A 104 -4.61 -9.35 1.67
C TYR A 104 -4.66 -10.59 2.55
N VAL A 105 -4.80 -11.75 1.94
CA VAL A 105 -4.85 -13.04 2.64
C VAL A 105 -3.69 -13.91 2.18
N PHE A 106 -3.04 -14.56 3.14
CA PHE A 106 -1.92 -15.45 2.91
C PHE A 106 -2.09 -16.77 3.66
N GLU A 107 -1.62 -17.86 3.08
CA GLU A 107 -1.44 -19.13 3.77
C GLU A 107 -0.24 -19.06 4.73
N THR A 108 -0.45 -19.45 5.98
CA THR A 108 0.62 -19.56 7.00
C THR A 108 0.91 -21.01 7.36
N LYS A 109 -0.03 -21.93 7.07
CA LYS A 109 0.06 -23.36 7.43
C LYS A 109 0.34 -23.55 8.93
N GLY A 110 -0.25 -22.69 9.77
CA GLY A 110 -0.07 -22.71 11.23
C GLY A 110 1.18 -21.99 11.76
N ASN A 111 2.09 -21.53 10.89
CA ASN A 111 3.33 -20.85 11.31
C ASN A 111 3.22 -19.33 11.15
N PHE A 112 2.41 -18.70 12.01
CA PHE A 112 2.16 -17.25 11.96
C PHE A 112 3.42 -16.42 12.25
N GLU A 113 4.25 -16.80 13.23
CA GLU A 113 5.48 -16.09 13.57
C GLU A 113 6.51 -16.13 12.43
N GLY A 114 6.68 -17.29 11.80
CA GLY A 114 7.53 -17.42 10.61
C GLY A 114 6.99 -16.63 9.42
N PHE A 115 5.66 -16.56 9.27
CA PHE A 115 5.01 -15.71 8.29
C PHE A 115 5.32 -14.22 8.54
N LEU A 116 5.22 -13.72 9.77
CA LEU A 116 5.52 -12.31 10.09
C LEU A 116 6.95 -11.91 9.69
N ILE A 117 7.93 -12.78 9.95
CA ILE A 117 9.34 -12.54 9.55
C ILE A 117 9.46 -12.46 8.02
N THR A 118 8.79 -13.38 7.32
CA THR A 118 8.79 -13.43 5.85
C THR A 118 8.14 -12.18 5.26
N LEU A 119 6.98 -11.80 5.81
CA LEU A 119 6.22 -10.62 5.42
C LEU A 119 7.07 -9.36 5.54
N ASN A 120 7.66 -9.10 6.72
CA ASN A 120 8.49 -7.90 6.93
C ASN A 120 9.67 -7.85 5.95
N ARG A 121 10.42 -8.95 5.80
CA ARG A 121 11.57 -9.00 4.87
C ARG A 121 11.17 -8.74 3.43
N ALA A 122 10.05 -9.30 2.99
CA ALA A 122 9.56 -9.11 1.63
C ALA A 122 9.10 -7.66 1.40
N PHE A 123 8.28 -7.10 2.31
CA PHE A 123 7.78 -5.74 2.19
C PHE A 123 8.89 -4.68 2.34
N GLU A 124 9.88 -4.90 3.19
CA GLU A 124 11.06 -4.02 3.26
C GLU A 124 11.86 -4.04 1.94
N ALA A 125 12.10 -5.23 1.37
CA ALA A 125 12.84 -5.36 0.11
C ALA A 125 12.09 -4.75 -1.09
N THR A 126 10.76 -4.71 -1.07
CA THR A 126 9.94 -4.14 -2.14
C THR A 126 9.62 -2.66 -1.98
N ASP A 127 10.08 -2.04 -0.90
CA ASP A 127 9.61 -0.72 -0.46
C ASP A 127 8.07 -0.67 -0.36
N PHE A 128 7.50 -1.77 0.13
CA PHE A 128 6.09 -2.00 0.34
C PHE A 128 5.20 -2.01 -0.92
N ARG A 129 5.78 -2.17 -2.10
CA ARG A 129 5.05 -2.32 -3.37
C ARG A 129 4.16 -3.56 -3.40
N ARG A 130 2.85 -3.37 -3.22
CA ARG A 130 1.84 -4.42 -3.11
C ARG A 130 1.61 -5.16 -4.42
N GLU A 131 1.88 -4.52 -5.56
CA GLU A 131 1.82 -5.12 -6.89
C GLU A 131 2.77 -6.29 -7.07
N MET A 132 3.83 -6.34 -6.28
CA MET A 132 4.73 -7.49 -6.22
C MET A 132 4.04 -8.76 -5.71
N LEU A 133 2.80 -8.72 -5.22
CA LEU A 133 2.04 -9.91 -4.84
C LEU A 133 1.19 -10.46 -5.99
N TYR A 134 0.67 -9.60 -6.86
CA TYR A 134 -0.35 -9.98 -7.86
C TYR A 134 0.06 -9.74 -9.31
N LEU A 135 1.27 -9.21 -9.57
CA LEU A 135 1.86 -9.29 -10.91
C LEU A 135 1.96 -10.74 -11.36
N THR A 136 1.39 -11.09 -12.50
CA THR A 136 1.43 -12.47 -13.00
C THR A 136 2.81 -12.82 -13.56
N ASN A 137 3.13 -14.11 -13.68
CA ASN A 137 4.37 -14.54 -14.34
C ASN A 137 4.48 -14.01 -15.78
N PRO A 138 3.43 -14.08 -16.64
CA PRO A 138 3.46 -13.42 -17.94
C PRO A 138 3.79 -11.92 -17.87
N ASP A 139 3.19 -11.19 -16.92
CA ASP A 139 3.45 -9.75 -16.77
C ASP A 139 4.90 -9.48 -16.34
N LEU A 140 5.49 -10.32 -15.48
CA LEU A 140 6.89 -10.21 -15.05
C LEU A 140 7.88 -10.39 -16.21
N HIS A 141 7.48 -11.06 -17.29
CA HIS A 141 8.32 -11.23 -18.47
C HIS A 141 8.26 -10.05 -19.45
N LEU A 142 7.33 -9.10 -19.27
CA LEU A 142 7.31 -7.86 -20.05
C LEU A 142 8.55 -7.01 -19.74
N GLU A 143 9.12 -6.38 -20.77
CA GLU A 143 10.34 -5.58 -20.65
C GLU A 143 10.23 -4.46 -19.60
N LYS A 144 9.08 -3.77 -19.57
CA LYS A 144 8.77 -2.73 -18.57
C LYS A 144 8.86 -3.21 -17.11
N ASN A 145 8.77 -4.53 -16.88
CA ASN A 145 8.78 -5.15 -15.57
C ASN A 145 10.12 -5.84 -15.24
N ALA A 146 11.17 -5.63 -16.04
CA ALA A 146 12.49 -6.26 -15.81
C ALA A 146 13.03 -6.02 -14.39
N ASN A 147 12.85 -4.81 -13.84
CA ASN A 147 13.25 -4.48 -12.46
C ASN A 147 12.43 -5.25 -11.42
N ALA A 148 11.11 -5.38 -11.63
CA ALA A 148 10.24 -6.15 -10.75
C ALA A 148 10.63 -7.65 -10.77
N ARG A 149 10.90 -8.20 -11.97
CA ARG A 149 11.38 -9.57 -12.12
C ARG A 149 12.71 -9.79 -11.40
N MET A 150 13.71 -8.93 -11.62
CA MET A 150 15.00 -9.02 -10.95
C MET A 150 14.87 -8.96 -9.42
N LEU A 151 14.02 -8.06 -8.91
CA LEU A 151 13.75 -7.96 -7.48
C LEU A 151 13.12 -9.24 -6.93
N LEU A 152 12.16 -9.83 -7.64
CA LEU A 152 11.56 -11.11 -7.27
C LEU A 152 12.58 -12.25 -7.26
N GLU A 153 13.38 -12.38 -8.30
CA GLU A 153 14.41 -13.43 -8.42
C GLU A 153 15.46 -13.35 -7.30
N ARG A 154 15.80 -12.13 -6.85
CA ARG A 154 16.84 -11.88 -5.85
C ARG A 154 16.34 -11.79 -4.41
N THR A 155 15.04 -11.90 -4.18
CA THR A 155 14.44 -11.76 -2.84
C THR A 155 13.69 -13.04 -2.45
N PRO A 156 14.37 -14.01 -1.80
CA PRO A 156 13.73 -15.28 -1.43
C PRO A 156 12.48 -15.11 -0.56
N ALA A 157 12.47 -14.14 0.35
CA ALA A 157 11.30 -13.86 1.18
C ALA A 157 10.08 -13.44 0.35
N LEU A 158 10.29 -12.70 -0.75
CA LEU A 158 9.21 -12.28 -1.64
C LEU A 158 8.66 -13.46 -2.46
N GLN A 159 9.53 -14.40 -2.86
CA GLN A 159 9.10 -15.63 -3.54
C GLN A 159 8.17 -16.45 -2.64
N VAL A 160 8.62 -16.72 -1.40
CA VAL A 160 7.81 -17.44 -0.39
C VAL A 160 6.50 -16.70 -0.12
N LEU A 161 6.54 -15.38 0.03
CA LEU A 161 5.34 -14.59 0.30
C LEU A 161 4.34 -14.64 -0.87
N ARG A 162 4.82 -14.61 -2.12
CA ARG A 162 3.96 -14.74 -3.32
C ARG A 162 3.33 -16.12 -3.44
N GLU A 163 4.08 -17.17 -3.13
CA GLU A 163 3.53 -18.54 -3.11
C GLU A 163 2.45 -18.71 -2.04
N ALA A 164 2.60 -17.99 -0.91
CA ALA A 164 1.60 -17.98 0.15
C ALA A 164 0.37 -17.10 -0.17
N PHE A 165 0.41 -16.26 -1.22
CA PHE A 165 -0.65 -15.29 -1.48
C PHE A 165 -1.93 -15.97 -1.98
N VAL A 166 -3.02 -15.82 -1.22
CA VAL A 166 -4.35 -16.39 -1.54
C VAL A 166 -5.14 -15.42 -2.42
N GLY A 167 -5.09 -14.13 -2.08
CA GLY A 167 -5.85 -13.11 -2.79
C GLY A 167 -6.01 -11.82 -2.00
N ARG A 168 -6.77 -10.89 -2.57
CA ARG A 168 -7.09 -9.61 -1.94
C ARG A 168 -8.57 -9.26 -2.04
N VAL A 169 -9.06 -8.51 -1.06
CA VAL A 169 -10.41 -7.93 -1.04
C VAL A 169 -10.28 -6.42 -1.13
N ILE A 170 -10.81 -5.84 -2.20
CA ILE A 170 -10.86 -4.38 -2.37
C ILE A 170 -12.00 -3.82 -1.53
N HIS A 171 -11.73 -2.72 -0.83
CA HIS A 171 -12.73 -2.07 0.03
C HIS A 171 -13.73 -1.30 -0.83
N TYR A 172 -14.97 -1.77 -0.89
CA TYR A 172 -16.09 -1.09 -1.56
C TYR A 172 -17.18 -0.70 -0.56
N SER A 173 -17.60 -1.66 0.27
CA SER A 173 -18.44 -1.44 1.45
C SER A 173 -18.04 -2.45 2.52
N ILE A 174 -18.31 -2.14 3.79
CA ILE A 174 -17.95 -3.01 4.92
C ILE A 174 -18.60 -4.39 4.82
N ASP A 175 -19.87 -4.48 4.42
CA ASP A 175 -20.59 -5.75 4.30
C ASP A 175 -20.04 -6.65 3.20
N SER A 176 -19.79 -6.06 2.02
CA SER A 176 -19.22 -6.79 0.88
C SER A 176 -17.80 -7.25 1.20
N TRP A 177 -17.00 -6.36 1.79
CA TRP A 177 -15.66 -6.67 2.27
C TRP A 177 -15.67 -7.84 3.26
N ARG A 178 -16.53 -7.77 4.29
CA ARG A 178 -16.62 -8.78 5.35
C ARG A 178 -16.98 -10.14 4.77
N LYS A 179 -18.00 -10.18 3.92
CA LYS A 179 -18.44 -11.41 3.25
C LYS A 179 -17.33 -12.03 2.41
N ASN A 180 -16.61 -11.24 1.62
CA ASN A 180 -15.54 -11.72 0.75
C ASN A 180 -14.34 -12.22 1.57
N LEU A 181 -13.95 -11.50 2.63
CA LEU A 181 -12.87 -11.90 3.52
C LEU A 181 -13.20 -13.22 4.21
N GLN A 182 -14.38 -13.35 4.82
CA GLN A 182 -14.83 -14.61 5.43
C GLN A 182 -14.87 -15.76 4.41
N GLY A 183 -15.17 -15.48 3.14
CA GLY A 183 -15.09 -16.48 2.07
C GLY A 183 -13.68 -17.01 1.83
N MET A 184 -12.65 -16.14 1.94
CA MET A 184 -11.24 -16.52 1.80
C MET A 184 -10.67 -17.23 3.03
N LEU A 185 -11.25 -17.00 4.21
CA LEU A 185 -10.76 -17.57 5.47
C LEU A 185 -11.26 -18.99 5.75
N LYS A 186 -12.32 -19.43 5.08
CA LYS A 186 -12.75 -20.84 5.07
C LYS A 186 -11.73 -21.73 4.36
#